data_AF-A0A848C035-F1
#
_entry.id   AF-A0A848C035-F1
#
_cell.length_a   1.000
_cell.length_b   1.000
_cell.length_c   1.000
_cell.angle_alpha   90.00
_cell.angle_beta   90.00
_cell.angle_gamma   90.00
#
_symmetry.space_group_name_H-M   'P 1'
#
loop_
_entity.id
_entity.type
_entity.pdbx_description
1 polymer ?
#
loop_
_entity_poly.entity_id
_entity_poly.type
_entity_poly.pdbx_seq_one_letter_code
_entity_poly.pdbx_strand_id
1 'polypeptide(L)'
;MKNSQTENVDEKKYIVLIIYDIVENKARSKMVKYLNQYGVRVQKSAFEAFIPKKQYERILREAPGLIDPETDSLRIYILTNYMAVSSWGIGDTHTEDVIIL
;
A
#
# COMPACT_ATOMS: atom_id res chain seq x y z
N MET A 1 -19.91 -36.70 -16.26
CA MET A 1 -18.74 -35.80 -16.37
C MET A 1 -19.25 -34.38 -16.14
N LYS A 2 -18.97 -33.78 -14.98
CA LYS A 2 -19.31 -32.38 -14.70
C LYS A 2 -18.23 -31.52 -15.35
N ASN A 3 -18.59 -30.78 -16.39
CA ASN A 3 -17.74 -29.75 -16.97
C ASN A 3 -17.63 -28.60 -15.96
N SER A 4 -16.57 -28.61 -15.15
CA SER A 4 -16.16 -27.47 -14.35
C SER A 4 -15.45 -26.48 -15.28
N GLN A 5 -16.22 -25.71 -16.04
CA GLN A 5 -15.72 -24.44 -16.57
C GLN A 5 -15.61 -23.50 -15.36
N THR A 6 -14.47 -23.52 -14.68
CA THR A 6 -14.07 -22.43 -13.80
C THR A 6 -13.67 -21.28 -14.71
N GLU A 7 -14.67 -20.49 -15.09
CA GLU A 7 -14.46 -19.18 -15.69
C GLU A 7 -13.54 -18.39 -14.74
N ASN A 8 -12.37 -17.99 -15.23
CA ASN A 8 -11.50 -17.03 -14.56
C ASN A 8 -12.25 -15.69 -14.54
N VAL A 9 -13.08 -15.47 -13.52
CA VAL A 9 -13.64 -14.17 -13.22
C VAL A 9 -12.44 -13.28 -12.90
N ASP A 10 -12.17 -12.35 -13.80
CA ASP A 10 -11.11 -11.35 -13.71
C ASP A 10 -11.21 -10.64 -12.35
N GLU A 11 -10.46 -11.14 -11.35
CA GLU A 11 -10.62 -10.71 -9.96
C GLU A 11 -10.06 -9.30 -9.87
N LYS A 12 -10.96 -8.30 -9.86
CA LYS A 12 -10.63 -6.87 -9.89
C LYS A 12 -9.42 -6.57 -8.99
N LYS A 13 -8.33 -6.13 -9.63
CA LYS A 13 -7.11 -5.70 -8.96
C LYS A 13 -7.09 -4.18 -8.83
N TYR A 14 -6.48 -3.70 -7.75
CA TYR A 14 -6.23 -2.29 -7.51
C TYR A 14 -4.74 -2.04 -7.55
N ILE A 15 -4.35 -0.92 -8.14
CA ILE A 15 -3.05 -0.33 -7.83
C ILE A 15 -3.30 0.67 -6.70
N VAL A 16 -2.52 0.54 -5.63
CA VAL A 16 -2.68 1.37 -4.44
C VAL A 16 -1.37 2.01 -4.04
N LEU A 17 -1.44 3.27 -3.64
CA LEU A 17 -0.37 4.01 -2.98
C LEU A 17 -0.75 4.21 -1.52
N ILE A 18 0.08 3.72 -0.62
CA ILE A 18 -0.12 3.77 0.82
C ILE A 18 0.96 4.67 1.39
N ILE A 19 0.55 5.76 2.04
CA ILE A 19 1.45 6.75 2.65
C ILE A 19 1.14 6.84 4.12
N TYR A 20 2.17 6.88 4.94
CA TYR A 20 2.03 7.02 6.38
C TYR A 20 3.00 8.05 6.93
N ASP A 21 2.61 8.76 7.97
CA ASP A 21 3.50 9.52 8.83
C ASP A 21 3.34 8.96 10.23
N ILE A 22 4.35 8.27 10.74
CA ILE A 22 4.31 7.57 12.03
C ILE A 22 5.48 8.02 12.87
N VAL A 23 5.17 8.60 14.03
CA VAL A 23 6.16 9.20 14.94
C VAL A 23 7.00 8.11 15.61
N GLU A 24 6.33 7.10 16.15
CA GLU A 24 6.97 6.06 16.94
C GLU A 24 7.66 4.99 16.07
N ASN A 25 8.97 4.82 16.25
CA ASN A 25 9.81 3.85 15.51
C ASN A 25 9.25 2.42 15.55
N LYS A 26 8.70 2.01 16.70
CA LYS A 26 8.14 0.67 16.91
C LYS A 26 6.85 0.46 16.11
N ALA A 27 5.95 1.45 16.10
CA ALA A 27 4.73 1.41 15.30
C ALA A 27 5.07 1.44 13.80
N ARG A 28 5.99 2.32 13.40
CA ARG A 28 6.47 2.41 12.01
C ARG A 28 7.06 1.09 11.50
N SER A 29 7.88 0.42 12.32
CA SER A 29 8.46 -0.88 11.97
C SER A 29 7.39 -1.97 11.81
N LYS A 30 6.32 -1.93 12.61
CA LYS A 30 5.17 -2.82 12.46
C LYS A 30 4.42 -2.54 11.16
N MET A 31 4.16 -1.27 10.82
CA MET A 31 3.52 -0.88 9.57
C MET A 31 4.34 -1.36 8.35
N VAL A 32 5.66 -1.13 8.35
CA VAL A 32 6.56 -1.61 7.27
C VAL A 32 6.48 -3.13 7.13
N LYS A 33 6.61 -3.87 8.25
CA LYS A 33 6.51 -5.35 8.23
C LYS A 33 5.15 -5.82 7.71
N TYR A 34 4.07 -5.12 8.07
CA TYR A 34 2.73 -5.40 7.62
C TYR A 34 2.55 -5.14 6.12
N LEU A 35 3.05 -4.01 5.60
CA LEU A 35 2.86 -3.63 4.19
C LEU A 35 3.77 -4.40 3.22
N ASN A 36 4.91 -4.90 3.68
CA ASN A 36 5.82 -5.77 2.89
C ASN A 36 5.17 -7.05 2.37
N GLN A 37 4.05 -7.50 2.95
CA GLN A 37 3.33 -8.68 2.46
C GLN A 37 2.38 -8.36 1.29
N TYR A 38 2.17 -7.09 0.95
CA TYR A 38 1.22 -6.63 -0.07
C TYR A 38 1.88 -5.90 -1.24
N GLY A 39 3.01 -5.23 -1.01
CA GLY A 39 3.60 -4.33 -2.00
C GLY A 39 5.07 -4.04 -1.78
N VAL A 40 5.57 -3.10 -2.57
CA VAL A 40 6.96 -2.65 -2.57
C VAL A 40 7.04 -1.31 -1.87
N ARG A 41 8.01 -1.17 -0.96
CA ARG A 41 8.32 0.10 -0.33
C ARG A 41 9.07 0.99 -1.33
N VAL A 42 8.47 2.10 -1.74
CA VAL A 42 9.05 3.00 -2.75
C VAL A 42 9.74 4.22 -2.15
N GLN A 43 9.32 4.63 -0.94
CA GLN A 43 9.99 5.66 -0.13
C GLN A 43 9.97 5.26 1.35
N LYS A 44 10.69 5.99 2.21
CA LYS A 44 10.73 5.75 3.66
C LYS A 44 9.32 5.63 4.26
N SER A 45 8.37 6.39 3.73
CA SER A 45 7.03 6.54 4.27
C SER A 45 5.92 6.21 3.26
N ALA A 46 6.26 5.46 2.19
CA ALA A 46 5.30 5.05 1.17
C ALA A 46 5.52 3.64 0.61
N PHE A 47 4.41 3.00 0.26
CA PHE A 47 4.33 1.69 -0.40
C PHE A 47 3.44 1.78 -1.64
N GLU A 48 3.82 1.06 -2.68
CA GLU A 48 2.99 0.80 -3.85
C GLU A 48 2.65 -0.69 -3.92
N ALA A 49 1.40 -1.02 -4.26
CA ALA A 49 0.92 -2.39 -4.32
C ALA A 49 -0.04 -2.59 -5.50
N PHE A 50 0.10 -3.73 -6.20
CA PHE A 50 -0.88 -4.20 -7.17
C PHE A 50 -1.55 -5.46 -6.64
N ILE A 51 -2.74 -5.30 -6.04
CA ILE A 51 -3.36 -6.33 -5.19
C ILE A 51 -4.83 -6.60 -5.54
N PRO A 52 -5.34 -7.82 -5.33
CA PRO A 52 -6.76 -8.13 -5.47
C PRO A 52 -7.62 -7.36 -4.45
N LYS A 53 -8.89 -7.14 -4.79
CA LYS A 53 -9.88 -6.47 -3.90
C LYS A 53 -9.88 -6.98 -2.46
N LYS A 54 -9.78 -8.30 -2.25
CA LYS A 54 -9.78 -8.90 -0.89
C LYS A 54 -8.58 -8.47 -0.05
N GLN A 55 -7.40 -8.32 -0.66
CA GLN A 55 -6.21 -7.85 0.06
C GLN A 55 -6.32 -6.37 0.38
N TYR A 56 -6.85 -5.57 -0.55
CA TYR A 56 -7.14 -4.16 -0.30
C TYR A 56 -8.11 -3.97 0.89
N GLU A 57 -9.23 -4.70 0.91
CA GLU A 57 -10.19 -4.68 2.02
C GLU A 57 -9.55 -5.11 3.35
N ARG A 58 -8.59 -6.04 3.30
CA ARG A 58 -7.83 -6.47 4.47
C ARG A 58 -6.94 -5.34 5.00
N ILE A 59 -6.23 -4.62 4.13
CA ILE A 59 -5.43 -3.45 4.51
C ILE A 59 -6.31 -2.38 5.16
N LEU A 60 -7.46 -2.05 4.56
CA LEU A 60 -8.40 -1.06 5.12
C LEU A 60 -8.87 -1.40 6.53
N ARG A 61 -9.04 -2.69 6.83
CA ARG A 61 -9.50 -3.15 8.15
C ARG A 61 -8.38 -3.16 9.20
N GLU A 62 -7.17 -3.58 8.81
CA GLU A 62 -6.11 -3.91 9.76
C GLU A 62 -5.09 -2.77 9.94
N ALA A 63 -4.77 -2.02 8.88
CA ALA A 63 -3.74 -0.97 8.92
C ALA A 63 -4.07 0.19 9.90
N PRO A 64 -5.33 0.66 10.04
CA PRO A 64 -5.66 1.68 11.05
C PRO A 64 -5.39 1.24 12.49
N GLY A 65 -5.40 -0.07 12.78
CA GLY A 65 -5.06 -0.60 14.10
C GLY A 65 -3.56 -0.62 14.41
N LEU A 66 -2.71 -0.19 13.47
CA LEU A 66 -1.26 -0.14 13.62
C LEU A 66 -0.73 1.28 13.92
N ILE A 67 -1.61 2.29 13.92
CA ILE A 67 -1.26 3.69 14.12
C ILE A 67 -1.91 4.25 15.40
N ASP A 68 -1.33 5.31 15.94
CA ASP A 68 -1.96 6.16 16.95
C ASP A 68 -2.70 7.33 16.27
N PRO A 69 -4.04 7.40 16.30
CA PRO A 69 -4.80 8.42 15.59
C PRO A 69 -4.55 9.86 16.08
N GLU A 70 -3.97 10.05 17.26
CA GLU A 70 -3.68 11.38 17.80
C GLU A 70 -2.35 11.96 17.29
N THR A 71 -1.44 11.10 16.82
CA THR A 71 -0.05 11.50 16.47
C THR A 71 0.39 11.04 15.09
N ASP A 72 -0.22 9.99 14.55
CA ASP A 72 0.14 9.39 13.26
C ASP A 72 -0.91 9.73 12.19
N SER A 73 -0.51 9.60 10.92
CA SER A 73 -1.43 9.66 9.78
C SER A 73 -1.21 8.50 8.80
N LEU A 74 -2.30 8.02 8.20
CA LEU A 74 -2.29 6.97 7.19
C LEU A 74 -3.26 7.36 6.06
N ARG A 75 -2.79 7.34 4.82
CA ARG A 75 -3.58 7.62 3.62
C ARG A 75 -3.39 6.49 2.62
N ILE A 76 -4.49 6.06 2.00
CA ILE A 76 -4.49 5.00 0.99
C ILE A 76 -5.23 5.50 -0.23
N TYR A 77 -4.53 5.58 -1.36
CA TYR A 77 -5.08 6.01 -2.64
C TYR A 77 -5.25 4.78 -3.54
N ILE A 78 -6.44 4.61 -4.12
CA ILE A 78 -6.61 3.73 -5.28
C ILE A 78 -6.26 4.53 -6.52
N LEU A 79 -5.27 4.07 -7.26
CA LEU A 79 -4.85 4.67 -8.51
C LEU A 79 -5.64 3.99 -9.64
N THR A 80 -6.34 4.79 -10.44
CA THR A 80 -7.09 4.29 -11.60
C THR A 80 -6.13 3.97 -12.75
N ASN A 81 -6.64 3.35 -13.83
CA ASN A 81 -5.87 2.68 -14.92
C ASN A 81 -4.76 3.49 -15.63
N TYR A 82 -4.49 4.74 -15.25
CA TYR A 82 -3.36 5.51 -15.76
C TYR A 82 -2.48 5.97 -14.59
N MET A 83 -1.33 5.31 -14.43
CA MET A 83 -0.26 5.75 -13.55
C MET A 83 0.94 6.15 -14.40
N ALA A 84 1.14 7.44 -14.58
CA ALA A 84 2.39 7.97 -15.08
C ALA A 84 3.27 8.30 -13.87
N VAL A 85 4.26 7.44 -13.60
CA VAL A 85 5.29 7.70 -12.59
C VAL A 85 6.50 8.27 -13.30
N SER A 86 6.92 9.47 -12.90
CA SER A 86 8.21 10.04 -13.28
C SER A 86 9.02 10.24 -12.00
N SER A 87 10.25 9.75 -11.99
CA SER A 87 11.13 9.78 -10.83
C SER A 87 12.45 10.43 -11.22
N TRP A 88 13.01 11.23 -10.32
CA TRP A 88 14.31 11.89 -10.49
C TRP A 88 15.17 11.61 -9.25
N GLY A 89 16.45 11.32 -9.44
CA GLY A 89 17.39 10.98 -8.36
C GLY A 89 17.79 9.50 -8.31
N ILE A 90 18.37 9.07 -7.18
CA ILE A 90 18.86 7.69 -6.98
C ILE A 90 17.64 6.78 -6.76
N GLY A 91 17.29 6.00 -7.78
CA GLY A 91 16.23 5.00 -7.70
C GLY A 91 16.51 3.92 -6.64
N ASP A 92 15.41 3.43 -6.05
CA ASP A 92 15.26 2.28 -5.15
C ASP A 92 15.44 2.44 -3.64
N THR A 93 15.81 3.59 -3.07
CA THR A 93 15.52 3.84 -1.63
C THR A 93 15.53 5.32 -1.29
N HIS A 94 14.40 6.01 -1.39
CA HIS A 94 14.30 7.36 -0.85
C HIS A 94 14.30 7.32 0.69
N THR A 95 15.24 8.01 1.31
CA THR A 95 15.33 8.26 2.76
C THR A 95 14.41 9.37 3.25
N GLU A 96 13.67 10.02 2.34
CA GLU A 96 12.83 11.16 2.63
C GLU A 96 11.36 10.76 2.82
N ASP A 97 10.66 11.53 3.66
CA ASP A 97 9.25 11.34 3.96
C ASP A 97 8.40 11.97 2.84
N VAL A 98 7.29 11.31 2.48
CA VAL A 98 6.49 11.66 1.29
C VAL A 98 5.54 12.81 1.63
N ILE A 99 5.57 13.88 0.86
CA ILE A 99 4.59 14.98 0.95
C ILE A 99 3.59 14.85 -0.20
N ILE A 100 2.32 14.61 0.12
CA ILE A 100 1.20 14.87 -0.79
C ILE A 100 0.33 15.94 -0.14
N LEU A 101 0.22 17.09 -0.82
CA LEU A 101 -0.56 18.27 -0.42
C LEU A 101 -2.06 18.02 -0.58
#